data_AF-A0A660M8G2-F1
#
_entry.id   AF-A0A660M8G2-F1
#
_cell.length_a   1.000
_cell.length_b   1.000
_cell.length_c   1.000
_cell.angle_alpha   90.00
_cell.angle_beta   90.00
_cell.angle_gamma   90.00
#
_symmetry.space_group_name_H-M   'P 1'
#
loop_
_entity.id
_entity.type
_entity.pdbx_description
1 polymer ?
#
loop_
_entity_poly.entity_id
_entity_poly.type
_entity_poly.pdbx_seq_one_letter_code
_entity_poly.pdbx_strand_id
1 'polypeptide(L)'
;VELGDYKKLGVKKEAAKVSKKEVKETIDRILKNFAEKKKVEREAKNGDEVIIDFLGKKDGVAFDGGKAEKFPLELGSKSFIPGFEEGLIGRKAGDELSLDLEFPKDYHAKDLAGAKVVFEVKIHEVRENVEPEINEEFLSKLGDFKTKEEFEKQIEEDLKTQKQAEADEKFKDELVKKLAEVSKVPVPEILLEDQKRSIEIDMQQNLMYSGLLLEDYLERMGKTREEWLEKDVKEAAEMRVKSGLAL
;
A
#
# COMPACT_ATOMS: atom_id res chain seq x y z
N VAL A 1 -23.37 -4.79 -34.40
CA VAL A 1 -23.33 -5.26 -33.00
C VAL A 1 -24.62 -6.02 -32.74
N GLU A 2 -24.55 -7.28 -32.34
CA GLU A 2 -25.71 -8.06 -31.89
C GLU A 2 -25.55 -8.28 -30.39
N LEU A 3 -26.36 -7.56 -29.60
CA LEU A 3 -26.33 -7.65 -28.14
C LEU A 3 -26.98 -8.96 -27.69
N GLY A 4 -26.32 -9.67 -26.77
CA GLY A 4 -26.90 -10.83 -26.10
C GLY A 4 -28.04 -10.45 -25.14
N ASP A 5 -28.73 -11.45 -24.58
CA ASP A 5 -29.86 -11.24 -23.68
C ASP A 5 -29.41 -10.66 -22.33
N TYR A 6 -29.32 -9.33 -22.26
CA TYR A 6 -28.89 -8.56 -21.10
C TYR A 6 -29.77 -8.78 -19.86
N LYS A 7 -30.99 -9.34 -20.02
CA LYS A 7 -31.90 -9.64 -18.91
C LYS A 7 -31.59 -10.97 -18.22
N LYS A 8 -30.70 -11.80 -18.78
CA LYS A 8 -30.38 -13.15 -18.26
C LYS A 8 -28.92 -13.34 -17.84
N LEU A 9 -28.19 -12.25 -17.55
CA LEU A 9 -26.77 -12.33 -17.19
C LEU A 9 -26.53 -12.97 -15.81
N GLY A 10 -27.55 -13.04 -14.94
CA GLY A 10 -27.52 -13.79 -13.68
C GLY A 10 -26.41 -13.34 -12.70
N VAL A 11 -25.86 -12.14 -12.87
CA VAL A 11 -24.89 -11.55 -11.96
C VAL A 11 -25.62 -11.17 -10.66
N LYS A 12 -24.99 -11.41 -9.51
CA LYS A 12 -25.52 -11.02 -8.21
C LYS A 12 -24.65 -9.90 -7.66
N LYS A 13 -25.28 -8.82 -7.20
CA LYS A 13 -24.59 -7.77 -6.46
C LYS A 13 -24.18 -8.31 -5.10
N GLU A 14 -22.91 -8.14 -4.74
CA GLU A 14 -22.42 -8.48 -3.40
C GLU A 14 -23.06 -7.55 -2.35
N ALA A 15 -23.39 -8.11 -1.18
CA ALA A 15 -23.94 -7.32 -0.10
C ALA A 15 -22.83 -6.55 0.62
N ALA A 16 -22.90 -5.22 0.57
CA ALA A 16 -22.03 -4.34 1.34
C ALA A 16 -22.34 -4.45 2.85
N LYS A 17 -21.64 -5.36 3.53
CA LYS A 17 -21.72 -5.52 4.99
C LYS A 17 -20.49 -4.91 5.64
N VAL A 18 -20.71 -4.00 6.59
CA VAL A 18 -19.66 -3.48 7.47
C VAL A 18 -19.71 -4.25 8.77
N SER A 19 -18.56 -4.74 9.23
CA SER A 19 -18.45 -5.37 10.53
C SER A 19 -18.02 -4.36 11.59
N LYS A 20 -18.41 -4.58 12.85
CA LYS A 20 -17.92 -3.79 13.99
C LYS A 20 -16.40 -3.79 14.12
N LYS A 21 -15.75 -4.86 13.66
CA LYS A 21 -14.29 -4.97 13.63
C LYS A 21 -13.68 -3.91 12.70
N GLU A 22 -14.23 -3.74 11.50
CA GLU A 22 -13.74 -2.77 10.52
C GLU A 22 -13.95 -1.33 10.98
N VAL A 23 -15.08 -1.04 11.64
CA VAL A 23 -15.32 0.26 12.27
C VAL A 23 -14.25 0.52 13.33
N LYS A 24 -13.99 -0.45 14.21
CA LYS A 24 -12.95 -0.33 15.23
C LYS A 24 -11.55 -0.14 14.63
N GLU A 25 -11.17 -0.93 13.63
CA GLU A 25 -9.88 -0.82 12.95
C GLU A 25 -9.70 0.54 12.26
N THR A 26 -10.79 1.13 11.76
CA THR A 26 -10.78 2.49 11.20
C THR A 26 -10.59 3.53 12.29
N ILE A 27 -11.29 3.41 13.43
CA ILE A 27 -11.13 4.31 14.59
C ILE A 27 -9.71 4.24 15.14
N ASP A 28 -9.18 3.03 15.36
CA ASP A 28 -7.82 2.82 15.84
C ASP A 28 -6.80 3.48 14.88
N ARG A 29 -7.03 3.42 13.57
CA ARG A 29 -6.18 4.11 12.58
C ARG A 29 -6.28 5.63 12.68
N ILE A 30 -7.49 6.17 12.87
CA ILE A 30 -7.68 7.61 13.07
C ILE A 30 -6.97 8.04 14.34
N LEU A 31 -7.14 7.33 15.46
CA LEU A 31 -6.48 7.63 16.73
C LEU A 31 -4.96 7.64 16.59
N LYS A 32 -4.38 6.65 15.91
CA LYS A 32 -2.94 6.60 15.62
C LYS A 32 -2.43 7.79 14.83
N ASN A 33 -3.20 8.26 13.85
CA ASN A 33 -2.82 9.43 13.04
C ASN A 33 -2.83 10.73 13.84
N PHE A 34 -3.65 10.82 14.88
CA PHE A 34 -3.73 11.97 15.79
C PHE A 34 -2.94 11.78 17.08
N ALA A 35 -2.16 10.69 17.20
CA ALA A 35 -1.38 10.41 18.38
C ALA A 35 -0.27 11.47 18.57
N GLU A 36 -0.12 11.91 19.82
CA GLU A 36 0.93 12.86 20.19
C GLU A 36 2.18 12.11 20.65
N LYS A 37 3.35 12.57 20.19
CA LYS A 37 4.64 11.99 20.57
C LYS A 37 5.15 12.66 21.84
N LYS A 38 5.14 11.93 22.97
CA LYS A 38 5.61 12.44 24.26
C LYS A 38 6.92 11.78 24.66
N LYS A 39 7.92 12.60 25.01
CA LYS A 39 9.20 12.09 25.52
C LYS A 39 9.00 11.32 26.82
N VAL A 40 9.64 10.16 26.94
CA VAL A 40 9.57 9.30 28.13
C VAL A 40 10.96 8.86 28.58
N GLU A 41 11.13 8.65 29.89
CA GLU A 41 12.37 8.20 30.53
C GLU A 41 12.32 6.70 30.90
N ARG A 42 11.77 5.89 30.00
CA ARG A 42 11.70 4.42 30.14
C ARG A 42 12.37 3.72 28.96
N GLU A 43 12.51 2.40 29.06
CA GLU A 43 12.96 1.57 27.95
C GLU A 43 11.98 1.66 26.77
N ALA A 44 12.54 1.68 25.57
CA ALA A 44 11.82 1.69 24.31
C ALA A 44 11.06 0.38 24.14
N LYS A 45 9.83 0.47 23.64
CA LYS A 45 8.95 -0.66 23.39
C LYS A 45 8.46 -0.60 21.95
N ASN A 46 7.96 -1.72 21.46
CA ASN A 46 7.30 -1.75 20.17
C ASN A 46 6.13 -0.73 20.13
N GLY A 47 6.10 0.12 19.11
CA GLY A 47 5.16 1.22 18.95
C GLY A 47 5.67 2.58 19.44
N ASP A 48 6.81 2.65 20.15
CA ASP A 48 7.46 3.93 20.47
C ASP A 48 8.22 4.48 19.26
N GLU A 49 8.39 5.80 19.22
CA GLU A 49 9.35 6.46 18.35
C GLU A 49 10.67 6.65 19.10
N VAL A 50 11.78 6.23 18.50
CA VAL A 50 13.13 6.52 18.97
C VAL A 50 13.82 7.51 18.03
N ILE A 51 14.47 8.52 18.60
CA ILE A 51 15.33 9.43 17.85
C ILE A 51 16.74 8.88 17.91
N ILE A 52 17.29 8.47 16.78
CA ILE A 52 18.57 7.76 16.72
C ILE A 52 19.56 8.42 15.77
N ASP A 53 20.84 8.27 16.09
CA ASP A 53 21.90 8.33 15.09
C ASP A 53 22.29 6.91 14.76
N PHE A 54 22.57 6.62 13.49
CA PHE A 54 23.11 5.32 13.11
C PHE A 54 24.21 5.45 12.06
N LEU A 55 25.14 4.50 12.11
CA LEU A 55 26.22 4.32 11.15
C LEU A 55 26.37 2.83 10.82
N GLY A 56 25.96 2.48 9.61
CA GLY A 56 26.09 1.16 9.02
C GLY A 56 27.44 0.99 8.35
N LYS A 57 28.13 -0.10 8.70
CA LYS A 57 29.42 -0.50 8.14
C LYS A 57 29.33 -1.91 7.57
N LYS A 58 29.87 -2.09 6.36
CA LYS A 58 30.10 -3.39 5.73
C LYS A 58 31.61 -3.62 5.69
N ASP A 59 32.07 -4.73 6.26
CA ASP A 59 33.51 -5.05 6.34
C ASP A 59 34.37 -3.91 6.94
N GLY A 60 33.80 -3.16 7.91
CA GLY A 60 34.43 -2.01 8.56
C GLY A 60 34.34 -0.68 7.79
N VAL A 61 33.80 -0.68 6.56
CA VAL A 61 33.65 0.51 5.72
C VAL A 61 32.20 0.99 5.74
N ALA A 62 31.98 2.28 5.99
CA ALA A 62 30.64 2.86 5.92
C ALA A 62 30.09 2.81 4.49
N PHE A 63 28.83 2.43 4.32
CA PHE A 63 28.16 2.37 3.02
C PHE A 63 27.14 3.50 2.84
N ASP A 64 26.85 3.83 1.58
CA ASP A 64 25.91 4.90 1.22
C ASP A 64 24.48 4.54 1.65
N GLY A 65 23.74 5.52 2.19
CA GLY A 65 22.43 5.27 2.83
C GLY A 65 22.49 4.58 4.20
N GLY A 66 23.67 4.19 4.68
CA GLY A 66 23.88 3.55 5.98
C GLY A 66 24.04 4.53 7.13
N LYS A 67 23.94 5.85 6.93
CA LYS A 67 24.19 6.86 7.98
C LYS A 67 23.07 7.89 8.05
N ALA A 68 22.55 8.15 9.24
CA ALA A 68 21.72 9.32 9.52
C ALA A 68 21.93 9.81 10.96
N GLU A 69 21.62 11.09 11.19
CA GLU A 69 21.64 11.72 12.50
C GLU A 69 20.24 12.26 12.84
N LYS A 70 19.83 12.16 14.11
CA LYS A 70 18.52 12.55 14.65
C LYS A 70 17.34 11.99 13.87
N PHE A 71 17.49 10.76 13.37
CA PHE A 71 16.47 10.10 12.58
C PHE A 71 15.34 9.60 13.49
N PRO A 72 14.08 9.99 13.24
CA PRO A 72 12.93 9.44 13.96
C PRO A 72 12.55 8.06 13.39
N LEU A 73 12.59 7.04 14.23
CA LEU A 73 12.22 5.68 13.87
C LEU A 73 11.10 5.17 14.78
N GLU A 74 9.96 4.81 14.19
CA GLU A 74 8.90 4.09 14.89
C GLU A 74 9.23 2.59 14.95
N LEU A 75 9.33 2.04 16.16
CA LEU A 75 9.63 0.63 16.40
C LEU A 75 8.42 -0.24 16.03
N GLY A 76 8.62 -1.18 15.11
CA GLY A 76 7.57 -2.03 14.55
C GLY A 76 7.06 -1.58 13.18
N SER A 77 7.57 -0.47 12.63
CA SER A 77 7.21 0.03 11.30
C SER A 77 7.73 -0.83 10.16
N LYS A 78 8.77 -1.65 10.41
CA LYS A 78 9.48 -2.46 9.40
C LYS A 78 10.08 -1.59 8.29
N SER A 79 10.45 -0.36 8.63
CA SER A 79 11.10 0.57 7.70
C SER A 79 12.59 0.23 7.55
N PHE A 80 13.17 -0.49 8.53
CA PHE A 80 14.55 -0.97 8.50
C PHE A 80 14.62 -2.47 8.24
N ILE A 81 15.84 -2.97 8.01
CA ILE A 81 16.09 -4.39 7.85
C ILE A 81 15.66 -5.18 9.10
N PRO A 82 15.20 -6.44 8.94
CA PRO A 82 14.85 -7.29 10.08
C PRO A 82 15.97 -7.36 11.12
N GLY A 83 15.60 -7.38 12.40
CA GLY A 83 16.54 -7.35 13.52
C GLY A 83 17.00 -5.95 13.96
N PHE A 84 16.92 -4.91 13.10
CA PHE A 84 17.32 -3.55 13.48
C PHE A 84 16.42 -2.98 14.57
N GLU A 85 15.11 -2.93 14.31
CA GLU A 85 14.12 -2.38 15.24
C GLU A 85 14.03 -3.23 16.52
N GLU A 86 14.15 -4.56 16.40
CA GLU A 86 14.12 -5.49 17.52
C GLU A 86 15.29 -5.29 18.49
N GLY A 87 16.47 -4.95 17.97
CA GLY A 87 17.66 -4.67 18.80
C GLY A 87 17.56 -3.38 19.63
N LEU A 88 16.66 -2.46 19.25
CA LEU A 88 16.41 -1.20 19.96
C LEU A 88 15.34 -1.33 21.03
N ILE A 89 14.49 -2.36 20.95
CA ILE A 89 13.50 -2.65 22.00
C ILE A 89 14.22 -3.01 23.30
N GLY A 90 13.78 -2.42 24.41
CA GLY A 90 14.39 -2.56 25.73
C GLY A 90 15.54 -1.59 26.00
N ARG A 91 15.95 -0.77 25.04
CA ARG A 91 17.02 0.24 25.21
C ARG A 91 16.49 1.59 25.68
N LYS A 92 17.34 2.40 26.31
CA LYS A 92 16.97 3.72 26.85
C LYS A 92 17.62 4.85 26.06
N ALA A 93 17.09 6.06 26.23
CA ALA A 93 17.76 7.27 25.79
C ALA A 93 19.15 7.39 26.42
N GLY A 94 20.15 7.68 25.60
CA GLY A 94 21.57 7.70 25.94
C GLY A 94 22.34 6.41 25.60
N ASP A 95 21.65 5.31 25.31
CA ASP A 95 22.32 4.04 24.99
C ASP A 95 23.03 4.11 23.62
N GLU A 96 24.23 3.55 23.59
CA GLU A 96 25.02 3.30 22.38
C GLU A 96 25.20 1.79 22.22
N LEU A 97 24.87 1.26 21.05
CA LEU A 97 24.94 -0.17 20.79
C LEU A 97 25.42 -0.46 19.36
N SER A 98 25.99 -1.64 19.17
CA SER A 98 26.31 -2.18 17.86
C SER A 98 25.41 -3.37 17.56
N LEU A 99 24.76 -3.34 16.40
CA LEU A 99 23.85 -4.38 15.92
C LEU A 99 24.50 -5.09 14.74
N ASP A 100 24.81 -6.38 14.91
CA ASP A 100 25.24 -7.27 13.83
C ASP A 100 24.00 -7.77 13.07
N LEU A 101 23.83 -7.31 11.83
CA LEU A 101 22.66 -7.59 11.00
C LEU A 101 23.06 -8.13 9.63
N GLU A 102 22.12 -8.78 8.95
CA GLU A 102 22.29 -9.27 7.58
C GLU A 102 21.17 -8.72 6.71
N PHE A 103 21.55 -8.13 5.58
CA PHE A 103 20.58 -7.68 4.59
C PHE A 103 19.88 -8.88 3.94
N PRO A 104 18.58 -8.80 3.64
CA PRO A 104 17.88 -9.83 2.89
C PRO A 104 18.56 -10.14 1.56
N LYS A 105 18.47 -11.39 1.09
CA LYS A 105 19.04 -11.80 -0.21
C LYS A 105 18.40 -11.09 -1.40
N ASP A 106 17.14 -10.67 -1.26
CA ASP A 106 16.36 -9.97 -2.28
C ASP A 106 16.42 -8.44 -2.13
N TYR A 107 17.43 -7.90 -1.44
CA TYR A 107 17.55 -6.45 -1.25
C TYR A 107 17.83 -5.74 -2.58
N HIS A 108 17.22 -4.56 -2.76
CA HIS A 108 17.28 -3.80 -4.02
C HIS A 108 18.70 -3.38 -4.42
N ALA A 109 19.56 -3.09 -3.44
CA ALA A 109 20.97 -2.82 -3.67
C ALA A 109 21.76 -4.13 -3.75
N LYS A 110 22.17 -4.52 -4.96
CA LYS A 110 22.90 -5.77 -5.22
C LYS A 110 24.18 -5.92 -4.37
N ASP A 111 24.85 -4.81 -4.09
CA ASP A 111 26.06 -4.79 -3.27
C ASP A 111 25.81 -5.03 -1.78
N LEU A 112 24.57 -4.84 -1.31
CA LEU A 112 24.17 -5.06 0.08
C LEU A 112 23.36 -6.35 0.25
N ALA A 113 22.77 -6.90 -0.80
CA ALA A 113 21.98 -8.13 -0.73
C ALA A 113 22.77 -9.30 -0.10
N GLY A 114 22.27 -9.86 1.01
CA GLY A 114 22.93 -10.94 1.76
C GLY A 114 24.23 -10.53 2.48
N ALA A 115 24.57 -9.24 2.51
CA ALA A 115 25.77 -8.76 3.18
C ALA A 115 25.55 -8.69 4.69
N LYS A 116 26.55 -9.13 5.45
CA LYS A 116 26.64 -8.91 6.89
C LYS A 116 27.18 -7.51 7.15
N VAL A 117 26.50 -6.79 8.03
CA VAL A 117 26.81 -5.40 8.36
C VAL A 117 26.70 -5.17 9.86
N VAL A 118 27.43 -4.17 10.33
CA VAL A 118 27.34 -3.71 11.73
C VAL A 118 26.76 -2.31 11.71
N PHE A 119 25.68 -2.10 12.45
CA PHE A 119 25.11 -0.78 12.68
C PHE A 119 25.48 -0.31 14.09
N GLU A 120 26.26 0.75 14.17
CA GLU A 120 26.44 1.50 15.40
C GLU A 120 25.25 2.45 15.55
N VAL A 121 24.47 2.30 16.61
CA VAL A 121 23.27 3.10 16.87
C VAL A 121 23.40 3.81 18.20
N LYS A 122 23.03 5.08 18.24
CA LYS A 122 22.91 5.88 19.45
C LYS A 122 21.47 6.34 19.59
N ILE A 123 20.87 6.09 20.74
CA ILE A 123 19.51 6.54 21.04
C ILE A 123 19.59 7.87 21.77
N HIS A 124 19.03 8.93 21.18
CA HIS A 124 18.95 10.25 21.82
C HIS A 124 17.72 10.39 22.69
N GLU A 125 16.58 9.96 22.17
CA GLU A 125 15.28 10.13 22.82
C GLU A 125 14.39 8.93 22.56
N VAL A 126 13.56 8.59 23.56
CA VAL A 126 12.44 7.68 23.40
C VAL A 126 11.17 8.50 23.58
N ARG A 127 10.24 8.36 22.64
CA ARG A 127 8.94 9.03 22.61
C ARG A 127 7.84 7.99 22.54
N GLU A 128 6.94 8.04 23.50
CA GLU A 128 5.71 7.26 23.50
C GLU A 128 4.71 7.90 22.55
N ASN A 129 4.06 7.08 21.73
CA ASN A 129 2.93 7.53 20.93
C ASN A 129 1.65 7.46 21.78
N VAL A 130 1.14 8.62 22.17
CA VAL A 130 -0.04 8.73 23.04
C VAL A 130 -1.24 9.01 22.15
N GLU A 131 -2.04 7.96 21.93
CA GLU A 131 -3.32 8.09 21.23
C GLU A 131 -4.27 8.99 22.05
N PRO A 132 -4.99 9.92 21.39
CA PRO A 132 -5.94 10.77 22.08
C PRO A 132 -7.13 9.96 22.60
N GLU A 133 -7.71 10.38 23.72
CA GLU A 133 -8.99 9.84 24.16
C GLU A 133 -10.11 10.41 23.29
N ILE A 134 -11.11 9.57 22.97
CA ILE A 134 -12.31 10.02 22.23
C ILE A 134 -13.19 10.83 23.19
N ASN A 135 -12.88 12.12 23.31
CA ASN A 135 -13.60 13.12 24.10
C ASN A 135 -14.13 14.24 23.18
N GLU A 136 -14.89 15.20 23.74
CA GLU A 136 -15.46 16.31 22.97
C GLU A 136 -14.41 17.15 22.22
N GLU A 137 -13.20 17.31 22.78
CA GLU A 137 -12.11 18.05 22.13
C GLU A 137 -11.59 17.31 20.89
N PHE A 138 -11.35 16.01 21.00
CA PHE A 138 -10.92 15.17 19.89
C PHE A 138 -11.99 15.12 18.80
N LEU A 139 -13.25 14.89 19.20
CA LEU A 139 -14.40 14.86 18.29
C LEU A 139 -14.56 16.19 17.54
N SER A 140 -14.41 17.33 18.22
CA SER A 140 -14.46 18.67 17.61
C SER A 140 -13.36 18.92 16.57
N LYS A 141 -12.20 18.25 16.67
CA LYS A 141 -11.13 18.32 15.66
C LYS A 141 -11.47 17.53 14.38
N LEU A 142 -12.32 16.51 14.50
CA LEU A 142 -12.76 15.68 13.38
C LEU A 142 -14.03 16.22 12.71
N GLY A 143 -14.85 16.98 13.44
CA GLY A 143 -16.08 17.60 12.96
C GLY A 143 -17.04 17.94 14.09
N ASP A 144 -18.30 18.21 13.75
CA ASP A 144 -19.37 18.52 14.72
C ASP A 144 -19.97 17.25 15.39
N PHE A 145 -19.11 16.35 15.86
CA PHE A 145 -19.56 15.16 16.60
C PHE A 145 -19.72 15.48 18.09
N LYS A 146 -20.89 15.18 18.67
CA LYS A 146 -21.16 15.44 20.10
C LYS A 146 -20.88 14.22 20.96
N THR A 147 -20.93 13.03 20.38
CA THR A 147 -20.74 11.77 21.09
C THR A 147 -19.90 10.78 20.29
N LYS A 148 -19.26 9.85 21.02
CA LYS A 148 -18.55 8.72 20.41
C LYS A 148 -19.47 7.86 19.54
N GLU A 149 -20.73 7.66 19.94
CA GLU A 149 -21.70 6.88 19.17
C GLU A 149 -22.02 7.52 17.81
N GLU A 150 -22.13 8.85 17.75
CA GLU A 150 -22.33 9.56 16.47
C GLU A 150 -21.12 9.39 15.56
N PHE A 151 -19.91 9.49 16.10
CA PHE A 151 -18.68 9.26 15.34
C PHE A 151 -18.57 7.81 14.82
N GLU A 152 -18.85 6.82 15.67
CA GLU A 152 -18.85 5.40 15.27
C GLU A 152 -19.88 5.12 14.16
N LYS A 153 -21.08 5.70 14.26
CA LYS A 153 -22.13 5.57 13.24
C LYS A 153 -21.74 6.22 11.92
N GLN A 154 -21.09 7.38 11.96
CA GLN A 154 -20.63 8.05 10.75
C GLN A 154 -19.60 7.18 10.02
N ILE A 155 -18.63 6.62 10.75
CA ILE A 155 -17.64 5.69 10.18
C ILE A 155 -18.33 4.46 9.58
N GLU A 156 -19.33 3.90 10.26
CA GLU A 156 -20.08 2.76 9.74
C GLU A 156 -20.79 3.09 8.42
N GLU A 157 -21.44 4.25 8.32
CA GLU A 157 -22.12 4.70 7.11
C GLU A 157 -21.15 5.07 5.98
N ASP A 158 -19.99 5.65 6.30
CA ASP A 158 -18.93 5.94 5.32
C ASP A 158 -18.36 4.64 4.74
N LEU A 159 -18.02 3.68 5.60
CA LEU A 159 -17.53 2.35 5.17
C LEU A 159 -18.58 1.61 4.34
N LYS A 160 -19.85 1.73 4.70
CA LYS A 160 -20.96 1.11 3.97
C LYS A 160 -21.14 1.76 2.61
N THR A 161 -21.07 3.09 2.53
CA THR A 161 -21.15 3.84 1.26
C THR A 161 -19.99 3.45 0.35
N GLN A 162 -18.76 3.39 0.89
CA GLN A 162 -17.58 2.95 0.15
C GLN A 162 -17.74 1.52 -0.38
N LYS A 163 -18.14 0.57 0.47
CA LYS A 163 -18.37 -0.82 0.06
C LYS A 163 -19.51 -0.96 -0.94
N GLN A 164 -20.55 -0.14 -0.81
CA GLN A 164 -21.66 -0.16 -1.74
C GLN A 164 -21.22 0.36 -3.11
N ALA A 165 -20.45 1.44 -3.17
CA ALA A 165 -19.87 1.95 -4.41
C ALA A 165 -18.95 0.91 -5.05
N GLU A 166 -18.08 0.25 -4.28
CA GLU A 166 -17.20 -0.82 -4.76
C GLU A 166 -18.02 -2.02 -5.29
N ALA A 167 -19.06 -2.44 -4.55
CA ALA A 167 -19.93 -3.53 -4.99
C ALA A 167 -20.74 -3.16 -6.24
N ASP A 168 -21.16 -1.90 -6.39
CA ASP A 168 -21.84 -1.40 -7.59
C ASP A 168 -20.90 -1.36 -8.80
N GLU A 169 -19.66 -0.92 -8.61
CA GLU A 169 -18.63 -0.91 -9.66
C GLU A 169 -18.30 -2.34 -10.11
N LYS A 170 -17.99 -3.24 -9.16
CA LYS A 170 -17.76 -4.66 -9.45
C LYS A 170 -18.94 -5.31 -10.17
N PHE A 171 -20.16 -5.04 -9.70
CA PHE A 171 -21.37 -5.57 -10.32
C PHE A 171 -21.55 -5.07 -11.75
N LYS A 172 -21.32 -3.77 -11.99
CA LYS A 172 -21.36 -3.17 -13.33
C LYS A 172 -20.30 -3.80 -14.23
N ASP A 173 -19.07 -3.95 -13.75
CA ASP A 173 -17.97 -4.55 -14.51
C ASP A 173 -18.26 -6.01 -14.87
N GLU A 174 -18.80 -6.79 -13.93
CA GLU A 174 -19.22 -8.17 -14.19
C GLU A 174 -20.37 -8.25 -15.20
N LEU A 175 -21.35 -7.33 -15.12
CA LEU A 175 -22.45 -7.26 -16.08
C LEU A 175 -21.94 -6.92 -17.48
N VAL A 176 -21.07 -5.91 -17.58
CA VAL A 176 -20.47 -5.48 -18.86
C VAL A 176 -19.62 -6.60 -19.45
N LYS A 177 -18.83 -7.28 -18.62
CA LYS A 177 -18.04 -8.45 -19.03
C LYS A 177 -18.94 -9.56 -19.58
N LYS A 178 -19.96 -9.99 -18.83
CA LYS A 178 -20.87 -11.03 -19.30
C LYS A 178 -21.64 -10.60 -20.54
N LEU A 179 -22.07 -9.33 -20.62
CA LEU A 179 -22.74 -8.78 -21.79
C LEU A 179 -21.83 -8.86 -23.02
N ALA A 180 -20.56 -8.48 -22.88
CA ALA A 180 -19.55 -8.59 -23.92
C ALA A 180 -19.30 -10.05 -24.35
N GLU A 181 -19.35 -11.00 -23.41
CA GLU A 181 -19.22 -12.44 -23.71
C GLU A 181 -20.42 -13.02 -24.46
N VAL A 182 -21.65 -12.61 -24.13
CA VAL A 182 -22.86 -13.11 -24.80
C VAL A 182 -23.23 -12.34 -26.06
N SER A 183 -22.57 -11.21 -26.33
CA SER A 183 -22.81 -10.36 -27.49
C SER A 183 -21.85 -10.68 -28.63
N LYS A 184 -22.36 -10.69 -29.86
CA LYS A 184 -21.51 -10.76 -31.05
C LYS A 184 -21.14 -9.36 -31.48
N VAL A 185 -19.97 -8.93 -31.03
CA VAL A 185 -19.38 -7.64 -31.37
C VAL A 185 -18.15 -7.89 -32.24
N PRO A 186 -18.17 -7.51 -33.53
CA PRO A 186 -16.94 -7.53 -34.32
C PRO A 186 -15.99 -6.49 -33.75
N VAL A 187 -14.79 -6.93 -33.35
CA VAL A 187 -13.71 -6.07 -32.85
C VAL A 187 -12.88 -5.63 -34.05
N PRO A 188 -12.97 -4.35 -34.49
CA PRO A 188 -12.12 -3.86 -35.56
C PRO A 188 -10.65 -3.85 -35.09
N GLU A 189 -9.74 -4.29 -35.96
CA GLU A 189 -8.31 -4.37 -35.64
C GLU A 189 -7.74 -3.00 -35.22
N ILE A 190 -8.20 -1.91 -35.83
CA ILE A 190 -7.81 -0.54 -35.47
C ILE A 190 -8.16 -0.21 -34.01
N LEU A 191 -9.36 -0.57 -33.55
CA LEU A 191 -9.78 -0.32 -32.17
C LEU A 191 -9.02 -1.22 -31.17
N LEU A 192 -8.67 -2.44 -31.59
CA LEU A 192 -7.87 -3.34 -30.77
C LEU A 192 -6.45 -2.78 -30.58
N GLU A 193 -5.82 -2.30 -31.65
CA GLU A 193 -4.49 -1.70 -31.60
C GLU A 193 -4.46 -0.41 -30.78
N ASP A 194 -5.46 0.47 -30.94
CA ASP A 194 -5.61 1.66 -30.09
C ASP A 194 -5.77 1.30 -28.62
N GLN A 195 -6.55 0.26 -28.31
CA GLN A 195 -6.75 -0.18 -26.93
C GLN A 195 -5.49 -0.80 -26.32
N LYS A 196 -4.73 -1.59 -27.08
CA LYS A 196 -3.41 -2.09 -26.66
C LYS A 196 -2.45 -0.94 -26.35
N ARG A 197 -2.42 0.08 -27.21
CA ARG A 197 -1.59 1.28 -27.00
C ARG A 197 -2.00 2.05 -25.75
N SER A 198 -3.30 2.19 -25.48
CA SER A 198 -3.78 2.81 -24.24
C SER A 198 -3.30 2.04 -23.01
N ILE A 199 -3.43 0.71 -23.00
CA ILE A 199 -2.98 -0.13 -21.87
C ILE A 199 -1.46 0.01 -21.66
N GLU A 200 -0.70 0.07 -22.73
CA GLU A 200 0.74 0.31 -22.68
C GLU A 200 1.08 1.68 -22.06
N ILE A 201 0.41 2.75 -22.47
CA ILE A 201 0.63 4.10 -21.93
C ILE A 201 0.29 4.14 -20.44
N ASP A 202 -0.84 3.56 -20.03
CA ASP A 202 -1.25 3.47 -18.62
C ASP A 202 -0.18 2.75 -17.80
N MET A 203 0.38 1.66 -18.34
CA MET A 203 1.43 0.90 -17.67
C MET A 203 2.74 1.68 -17.57
N GLN A 204 3.15 2.38 -18.64
CA GLN A 204 4.33 3.23 -18.62
C GLN A 204 4.22 4.32 -17.55
N GLN A 205 3.06 4.97 -17.43
CA GLN A 205 2.81 5.97 -16.41
C GLN A 205 2.91 5.38 -15.00
N ASN A 206 2.27 4.24 -14.75
CA ASN A 206 2.33 3.54 -13.46
C ASN A 206 3.76 3.12 -13.06
N LEU A 207 4.54 2.63 -14.02
CA LEU A 207 5.95 2.25 -13.78
C LEU A 207 6.84 3.47 -13.53
N MET A 208 6.59 4.59 -14.22
CA MET A 208 7.32 5.83 -14.02
C MET A 208 7.18 6.35 -12.58
N TYR A 209 5.99 6.23 -11.97
CA TYR A 209 5.78 6.54 -10.55
C TYR A 209 6.60 5.65 -9.60
N SER A 210 6.95 4.44 -10.03
CA SER A 210 7.80 3.50 -9.28
C SER A 210 9.28 3.60 -9.65
N GLY A 211 9.67 4.56 -10.49
CA GLY A 211 11.05 4.76 -10.94
C GLY A 211 11.56 3.67 -11.89
N LEU A 212 10.66 2.94 -12.57
CA LEU A 212 11.00 1.85 -13.49
C LEU A 212 10.57 2.20 -14.93
N LEU A 213 11.36 1.76 -15.90
CA LEU A 213 10.98 1.80 -17.32
C LEU A 213 10.23 0.52 -17.70
N LEU A 214 9.35 0.63 -18.69
CA LEU A 214 8.62 -0.54 -19.23
C LEU A 214 9.58 -1.59 -19.79
N GLU A 215 10.65 -1.16 -20.45
CA GLU A 215 11.67 -2.06 -21.00
C GLU A 215 12.34 -2.89 -19.90
N ASP A 216 12.83 -2.24 -18.83
CA ASP A 216 13.44 -2.92 -17.67
C ASP A 216 12.46 -3.91 -17.03
N TYR A 217 11.18 -3.54 -16.94
CA TYR A 217 10.15 -4.40 -16.38
C TYR A 217 9.91 -5.66 -17.24
N LEU A 218 9.83 -5.49 -18.55
CA LEU A 218 9.63 -6.60 -19.49
C LEU A 218 10.86 -7.52 -19.56
N GLU A 219 12.07 -6.96 -19.51
CA GLU A 219 13.32 -7.73 -19.45
C GLU A 219 13.37 -8.62 -18.20
N ARG A 220 12.96 -8.11 -17.03
CA ARG A 220 12.87 -8.91 -15.80
C ARG A 220 11.87 -10.06 -15.90
N MET A 221 10.82 -9.89 -16.69
CA MET A 221 9.85 -10.95 -16.98
C MET A 221 10.29 -11.89 -18.12
N GLY A 222 11.42 -11.60 -18.77
CA GLY A 222 11.91 -12.36 -19.92
C GLY A 222 10.98 -12.29 -21.14
N LYS A 223 10.26 -11.18 -21.31
CA LYS A 223 9.31 -10.98 -22.41
C LYS A 223 9.74 -9.81 -23.30
N THR A 224 9.53 -9.95 -24.60
CA THR A 224 9.58 -8.79 -25.51
C THR A 224 8.30 -7.98 -25.40
N ARG A 225 8.34 -6.70 -25.78
CA ARG A 225 7.15 -5.84 -25.88
C ARG A 225 6.05 -6.46 -26.74
N GLU A 226 6.43 -7.01 -27.90
CA GLU A 226 5.49 -7.66 -28.82
C GLU A 226 4.84 -8.89 -28.20
N GLU A 227 5.62 -9.74 -27.52
CA GLU A 227 5.06 -10.90 -26.84
C GLU A 227 4.14 -10.51 -25.69
N TRP A 228 4.47 -9.46 -24.94
CA TRP A 228 3.61 -8.95 -23.88
C TRP A 228 2.30 -8.40 -24.44
N LEU A 229 2.36 -7.61 -25.51
CA LEU A 229 1.17 -7.06 -26.18
C LEU A 229 0.25 -8.17 -26.73
N GLU A 230 0.81 -9.22 -27.32
CA GLU A 230 0.02 -10.31 -27.91
C GLU A 230 -0.48 -11.32 -26.88
N LYS A 231 0.30 -11.66 -25.86
CA LYS A 231 -0.04 -12.74 -24.91
C LYS A 231 -0.74 -12.23 -23.64
N ASP A 232 -0.38 -11.04 -23.15
CA ASP A 232 -0.87 -10.53 -21.86
C ASP A 232 -1.89 -9.39 -22.04
N VAL A 233 -1.71 -8.54 -23.06
CA VAL A 233 -2.57 -7.36 -23.26
C VAL A 233 -3.74 -7.63 -24.20
N LYS A 234 -3.55 -8.45 -25.23
CA LYS A 234 -4.54 -8.66 -26.29
C LYS A 234 -5.92 -9.07 -25.76
N GLU A 235 -5.99 -10.02 -24.85
CA GLU A 235 -7.27 -10.48 -24.29
C GLU A 235 -7.97 -9.36 -23.52
N ALA A 236 -7.22 -8.61 -22.71
CA ALA A 236 -7.75 -7.46 -21.98
C ALA A 236 -8.20 -6.34 -22.94
N ALA A 237 -7.45 -6.09 -24.00
CA ALA A 237 -7.77 -5.10 -25.03
C ALA A 237 -9.03 -5.48 -25.81
N GLU A 238 -9.14 -6.74 -26.25
CA GLU A 238 -10.33 -7.26 -26.92
C GLU A 238 -11.56 -7.17 -26.01
N MET A 239 -11.42 -7.51 -24.72
CA MET A 239 -12.50 -7.40 -23.75
C MET A 239 -12.94 -5.94 -23.56
N ARG A 240 -11.99 -5.00 -23.42
CA ARG A 240 -12.32 -3.56 -23.29
C ARG A 240 -13.02 -3.01 -24.53
N VAL A 241 -12.57 -3.39 -25.73
CA VAL A 241 -13.23 -2.96 -26.97
C VAL A 241 -14.63 -3.58 -27.09
N LYS A 242 -14.79 -4.88 -26.81
CA LYS A 242 -16.12 -5.53 -26.81
C LYS A 242 -17.06 -4.88 -25.80
N SER A 243 -16.58 -4.62 -24.59
CA SER A 243 -17.33 -3.94 -23.53
C SER A 243 -17.74 -2.53 -23.93
N GLY A 244 -16.82 -1.73 -24.48
CA GLY A 244 -17.10 -0.36 -24.93
C GLY A 244 -18.07 -0.28 -26.11
N LEU A 245 -18.09 -1.29 -26.99
CA LEU A 245 -19.03 -1.40 -28.11
C LEU A 245 -20.38 -2.03 -27.72
N ALA A 246 -20.46 -2.70 -26.55
CA ALA A 246 -21.68 -3.32 -26.03
C ALA A 246 -22.45 -2.42 -25.05
N LEU A 247 -21.79 -1.40 -24.50
CA LEU A 247 -22.35 -0.32 -23.67
C LEU A 247 -23.08 0.74 -24.52
#